data_AF-A0A1V2I7R8-F1
#
_entry.id   AF-A0A1V2I7R8-F1
#
_cell.length_a   1.000
_cell.length_b   1.000
_cell.length_c   1.000
_cell.angle_alpha   90.00
_cell.angle_beta   90.00
_cell.angle_gamma   90.00
#
_symmetry.space_group_name_H-M   'P 1'
#
loop_
_entity.id
_entity.type
_entity.pdbx_description
1 polymer ?
#
loop_
_entity_poly.entity_id
_entity_poly.type
_entity_poly.pdbx_seq_one_letter_code
_entity_poly.pdbx_strand_id
1 'polypeptide(L)'
;MTADFGHDPEAAIAASAKRFSNWNRWGADDARGTVNFLDAAKRSAAADLIRRGDSFSLSLPFDEHGPQFGWKRRVNPVHTMTSTGMDTAEQMGLPHGLSVADDAVFMPLQCATQWDGLGHCFDHGIAWNGRLARETVTSEGDLVTGIEHVAAPVLGRGVLLDVGRALGDDGELPDGCPITSADLAETIRRQGPTSAVGRGDILLVRTGQLGRARRGVLAGDGWGAYAGGPAPGLSFETLGWLHGTEIAAVATDTWGVEVRPNEWPEAMQPLHQVALPHVGLLLGEMWDLDELAADCARDGVYEFFLAAQPLPFTGAVGSPVNPVAVK
;
A
#
# COMPACT_ATOMS: atom_id res chain seq x y z
N MET A 1 -19.14 -9.80 -15.44
CA MET A 1 -19.24 -8.87 -16.58
C MET A 1 -18.11 -7.87 -16.39
N THR A 2 -17.06 -7.96 -17.19
CA THR A 2 -16.02 -6.92 -17.22
C THR A 2 -16.69 -5.62 -17.64
N ALA A 3 -16.57 -4.58 -16.82
CA ALA A 3 -17.11 -3.28 -17.17
C ALA A 3 -16.40 -2.80 -18.46
N ASP A 4 -17.19 -2.40 -19.45
CA ASP A 4 -16.70 -1.99 -20.75
C ASP A 4 -16.18 -0.54 -20.65
N PHE A 5 -14.88 -0.38 -20.34
CA PHE A 5 -14.21 0.92 -20.32
C PHE A 5 -13.85 1.44 -21.71
N GLY A 6 -14.33 0.77 -22.76
CA GLY A 6 -13.94 1.04 -24.14
C GLY A 6 -12.53 0.53 -24.46
N HIS A 7 -12.20 0.58 -25.74
CA HIS A 7 -10.92 0.11 -26.29
C HIS A 7 -9.83 1.18 -26.32
N ASP A 8 -10.12 2.41 -25.87
CA ASP A 8 -9.20 3.55 -25.88
C ASP A 8 -8.78 3.89 -24.43
N PRO A 9 -7.64 3.36 -23.95
CA PRO A 9 -7.17 3.63 -22.60
C PRO A 9 -6.90 5.12 -22.36
N GLU A 10 -6.38 5.85 -23.34
CA GLU A 10 -6.04 7.26 -23.20
C GLU A 10 -7.29 8.10 -22.91
N ALA A 11 -8.36 7.89 -23.68
CA ALA A 11 -9.63 8.58 -23.46
C ALA A 11 -10.28 8.20 -22.13
N ALA A 12 -10.22 6.93 -21.73
CA ALA A 12 -10.79 6.43 -20.48
C ALA A 12 -10.06 6.99 -19.24
N ILE A 13 -8.72 7.04 -19.30
CA ILE A 13 -7.86 7.62 -18.27
C ILE A 13 -8.13 9.12 -18.16
N ALA A 14 -8.11 9.86 -19.27
CA ALA A 14 -8.38 11.30 -19.27
C ALA A 14 -9.78 11.64 -18.73
N ALA A 15 -10.80 10.85 -19.08
CA ALA A 15 -12.15 11.02 -18.57
C ALA A 15 -12.22 10.78 -17.05
N SER A 16 -11.54 9.75 -16.56
CA SER A 16 -11.50 9.39 -15.14
C SER A 16 -10.71 10.41 -14.32
N ALA A 17 -9.55 10.84 -14.81
CA ALA A 17 -8.77 11.93 -14.23
C ALA A 17 -9.61 13.19 -14.05
N LYS A 18 -10.33 13.62 -15.09
CA LYS A 18 -11.22 14.78 -15.02
C LYS A 18 -12.38 14.57 -14.04
N ARG A 19 -12.97 13.37 -13.99
CA ARG A 19 -14.17 13.08 -13.20
C ARG A 19 -13.87 12.90 -11.71
N PHE A 20 -12.73 12.31 -11.38
CA PHE A 20 -12.38 11.89 -10.02
C PHE A 20 -11.23 12.71 -9.43
N SER A 21 -10.88 13.85 -10.04
CA SER A 21 -9.87 14.74 -9.48
C SER A 21 -10.33 15.39 -8.17
N ASN A 22 -9.44 15.40 -7.18
CA ASN A 22 -9.57 16.17 -5.94
C ASN A 22 -8.68 17.43 -5.95
N TRP A 23 -8.20 17.89 -7.12
CA TRP A 23 -7.39 19.10 -7.18
C TRP A 23 -8.10 20.30 -6.56
N ASN A 24 -7.34 21.07 -5.80
CA ASN A 24 -7.76 22.24 -5.03
C ASN A 24 -8.84 21.96 -3.97
N ARG A 25 -9.19 20.69 -3.71
CA ARG A 25 -10.18 20.31 -2.69
C ARG A 25 -9.77 20.73 -1.28
N TRP A 26 -8.47 20.63 -0.98
CA TRP A 26 -7.88 21.04 0.31
C TRP A 26 -6.96 22.26 0.19
N GLY A 27 -7.10 23.02 -0.91
CA GLY A 27 -6.28 24.19 -1.23
C GLY A 27 -5.14 23.90 -2.20
N ALA A 28 -4.60 24.97 -2.80
CA ALA A 28 -3.56 24.89 -3.83
C ALA A 28 -2.21 24.40 -3.30
N ASP A 29 -1.96 24.54 -1.99
CA ASP A 29 -0.72 24.13 -1.34
C ASP A 29 -0.82 22.74 -0.68
N ASP A 30 -1.91 22.00 -0.93
CA ASP A 30 -2.08 20.68 -0.33
C ASP A 30 -0.99 19.69 -0.76
N ALA A 31 -0.47 18.98 0.23
CA ALA A 31 0.60 17.99 0.12
C ALA A 31 0.19 16.61 0.68
N ARG A 32 -1.10 16.41 1.01
CA ARG A 32 -1.58 15.21 1.72
C ARG A 32 -2.68 14.45 0.99
N GLY A 33 -3.36 15.07 0.04
CA GLY A 33 -4.44 14.44 -0.71
C GLY A 33 -5.53 13.88 0.19
N THR A 34 -6.00 12.69 -0.12
CA THR A 34 -7.08 11.99 0.59
C THR A 34 -6.77 11.70 2.06
N VAL A 35 -5.51 11.75 2.49
CA VAL A 35 -5.15 11.64 3.92
C VAL A 35 -5.77 12.78 4.75
N ASN A 36 -6.16 13.89 4.13
CA ASN A 36 -6.94 14.94 4.78
C ASN A 36 -8.35 14.49 5.24
N PHE A 37 -8.88 13.37 4.73
CA PHE A 37 -10.12 12.77 5.26
C PHE A 37 -9.92 12.12 6.64
N LEU A 38 -8.68 11.78 6.99
CA LEU A 38 -8.31 11.16 8.24
C LEU A 38 -8.00 12.24 9.29
N ASP A 39 -9.05 12.88 9.81
CA ASP A 39 -8.94 13.95 10.81
C ASP A 39 -8.77 13.41 12.25
N ALA A 40 -8.71 14.32 13.22
CA ALA A 40 -8.56 13.97 14.64
C ALA A 40 -9.78 13.18 15.18
N ALA A 41 -10.99 13.46 14.69
CA ALA A 41 -12.19 12.75 15.13
C ALA A 41 -12.18 11.30 14.61
N LYS A 42 -11.75 11.09 13.37
CA LYS A 42 -11.57 9.75 12.79
C LYS A 42 -10.54 8.92 13.55
N ARG A 43 -9.41 9.52 13.95
CA ARG A 43 -8.40 8.86 14.80
C ARG A 43 -8.96 8.47 16.16
N SER A 44 -9.68 9.38 16.80
CA SER A 44 -10.29 9.11 18.11
C SER A 44 -11.32 7.97 18.03
N ALA A 45 -12.17 7.98 17.00
CA ALA A 45 -13.15 6.91 16.79
C ALA A 45 -12.48 5.56 16.50
N ALA A 46 -11.35 5.55 15.78
CA ALA A 46 -10.59 4.34 15.54
C ALA A 46 -9.96 3.78 16.82
N ALA A 47 -9.52 4.63 17.75
CA ALA A 47 -8.95 4.19 19.03
C ALA A 47 -9.97 3.40 19.87
N ASP A 48 -11.27 3.71 19.75
CA ASP A 48 -12.35 2.96 20.39
C ASP A 48 -12.54 1.54 19.82
N LEU A 49 -11.85 1.17 18.73
CA LEU A 49 -11.87 -0.18 18.18
C LEU A 49 -10.89 -1.13 18.90
N ILE A 50 -9.96 -0.60 19.70
CA ILE A 50 -9.04 -1.42 20.49
C ILE A 50 -9.80 -2.01 21.68
N ARG A 51 -10.17 -3.29 21.57
CA ARG A 51 -10.93 -4.01 22.60
C ARG A 51 -10.17 -5.19 23.17
N ARG A 52 -9.49 -5.94 22.32
CA ARG A 52 -8.77 -7.16 22.71
C ARG A 52 -7.30 -6.89 23.06
N GLY A 53 -6.68 -5.90 22.39
CA GLY A 53 -5.26 -5.60 22.47
C GLY A 53 -4.39 -6.52 21.60
N ASP A 54 -4.99 -7.37 20.76
CA ASP A 54 -4.25 -8.21 19.83
C ASP A 54 -3.67 -7.33 18.71
N SER A 55 -2.37 -7.50 18.44
CA SER A 55 -1.65 -6.72 17.42
C SER A 55 -1.12 -7.62 16.30
N PHE A 56 -1.27 -7.15 15.06
CA PHE A 56 -0.84 -7.86 13.85
C PHE A 56 0.09 -6.95 13.05
N SER A 57 1.34 -7.40 12.85
CA SER A 57 2.26 -6.79 11.90
C SER A 57 1.82 -7.17 10.50
N LEU A 58 1.55 -6.18 9.65
CA LEU A 58 1.09 -6.37 8.27
C LEU A 58 2.25 -6.20 7.27
N SER A 59 3.47 -6.39 7.75
CA SER A 59 4.70 -6.21 6.99
C SER A 59 5.31 -7.53 6.58
N LEU A 60 5.81 -7.58 5.36
CA LEU A 60 6.87 -8.50 4.98
C LEU A 60 8.14 -8.21 5.79
N PRO A 61 8.98 -9.22 6.01
CA PRO A 61 10.36 -9.02 6.42
C PRO A 61 11.11 -8.12 5.42
N PHE A 62 11.87 -7.16 5.93
CA PHE A 62 12.79 -6.35 5.14
C PHE A 62 14.17 -7.01 5.13
N ASP A 63 14.34 -8.07 4.34
CA ASP A 63 15.59 -8.82 4.23
C ASP A 63 15.97 -9.15 2.78
N GLU A 64 17.15 -9.77 2.60
CA GLU A 64 17.69 -10.11 1.28
C GLU A 64 16.89 -11.21 0.53
N HIS A 65 15.97 -11.89 1.22
CA HIS A 65 15.12 -12.94 0.69
C HIS A 65 13.73 -12.42 0.29
N GLY A 66 13.53 -11.10 0.23
CA GLY A 66 12.31 -10.48 -0.29
C GLY A 66 12.01 -10.79 -1.76
N PRO A 67 10.88 -10.26 -2.28
CA PRO A 67 10.37 -10.62 -3.60
C PRO A 67 11.12 -10.00 -4.79
N GLN A 68 11.99 -9.03 -4.57
CA GLN A 68 12.57 -8.24 -5.66
C GLN A 68 13.69 -9.02 -6.38
N PHE A 69 13.69 -8.93 -7.71
CA PHE A 69 14.68 -9.60 -8.57
C PHE A 69 15.54 -8.62 -9.40
N GLY A 70 15.54 -7.33 -9.07
CA GLY A 70 16.38 -6.30 -9.72
C GLY A 70 15.69 -5.48 -10.80
N TRP A 71 14.42 -5.73 -11.13
CA TRP A 71 13.68 -4.96 -12.12
C TRP A 71 13.59 -3.48 -11.75
N LYS A 72 13.85 -2.59 -12.71
CA LYS A 72 13.93 -1.12 -12.50
C LYS A 72 14.85 -0.72 -11.32
N ARG A 73 15.91 -1.49 -11.05
CA ARG A 73 16.84 -1.29 -9.92
C ARG A 73 16.19 -1.47 -8.53
N ARG A 74 14.99 -2.03 -8.45
CA ARG A 74 14.41 -2.48 -7.18
C ARG A 74 15.10 -3.79 -6.80
N VAL A 75 15.90 -3.75 -5.74
CA VAL A 75 16.56 -4.89 -5.10
C VAL A 75 15.97 -5.11 -3.71
N ASN A 76 16.15 -6.31 -3.17
CA ASN A 76 15.81 -6.58 -1.78
C ASN A 76 16.68 -5.73 -0.82
N PRO A 77 16.19 -5.43 0.39
CA PRO A 77 17.01 -4.82 1.43
C PRO A 77 18.33 -5.57 1.65
N VAL A 78 19.42 -4.81 1.73
CA VAL A 78 20.75 -5.32 2.05
C VAL A 78 21.14 -4.78 3.41
N HIS A 79 21.11 -5.66 4.42
CA HIS A 79 21.51 -5.37 5.80
C HIS A 79 23.00 -5.66 5.97
N THR A 80 23.72 -4.74 6.61
CA THR A 80 25.13 -4.90 6.92
C THR A 80 25.42 -4.43 8.33
N MET A 81 26.21 -5.20 9.07
CA MET A 81 26.71 -4.76 10.36
C MET A 81 27.85 -3.75 10.16
N THR A 82 27.80 -2.63 10.88
CA THR A 82 28.92 -1.68 11.00
C THR A 82 29.80 -1.97 12.22
N SER A 83 29.22 -2.64 13.23
CA SER A 83 29.95 -3.22 14.36
C SER A 83 29.24 -4.48 14.84
N THR A 84 30.01 -5.50 15.21
CA THR A 84 29.52 -6.80 15.66
C THR A 84 30.05 -7.18 17.04
N GLY A 85 29.43 -8.18 17.66
CA GLY A 85 29.93 -8.77 18.90
C GLY A 85 31.37 -9.31 18.77
N MET A 86 31.78 -9.77 17.59
CA MET A 86 33.15 -10.27 17.34
C MET A 86 34.20 -9.16 17.48
N ASP A 87 33.90 -7.96 16.97
CA ASP A 87 34.82 -6.82 17.04
C ASP A 87 35.12 -6.43 18.51
N THR A 88 34.10 -6.57 19.36
CA THR A 88 34.20 -6.26 20.79
C THR A 88 34.80 -7.39 21.63
N ALA A 89 34.64 -8.64 21.19
CA ALA A 89 35.20 -9.82 21.87
C ALA A 89 36.72 -9.89 21.73
N GLU A 90 37.29 -9.37 20.63
CA GLU A 90 38.70 -9.56 20.31
C GLU A 90 39.56 -8.29 20.37
N GLN A 91 39.01 -7.07 20.17
CA GLN A 91 39.87 -5.88 19.99
C GLN A 91 39.35 -4.54 20.54
N MET A 92 38.05 -4.35 20.79
CA MET A 92 37.47 -3.01 21.07
C MET A 92 36.41 -3.05 22.18
N GLY A 93 36.80 -3.26 23.43
CA GLY A 93 35.93 -2.96 24.57
C GLY A 93 35.85 -1.44 24.78
N LEU A 94 34.65 -0.87 24.78
CA LEU A 94 34.45 0.49 25.29
C LEU A 94 34.71 0.52 26.81
N PRO A 95 34.96 1.69 27.43
CA PRO A 95 35.25 1.78 28.85
C PRO A 95 34.30 0.95 29.71
N HIS A 96 34.87 0.26 30.70
CA HIS A 96 34.17 -0.67 31.59
C HIS A 96 33.61 -1.95 30.94
N GLY A 97 34.09 -2.33 29.75
CA GLY A 97 33.69 -3.59 29.10
C GLY A 97 32.35 -3.50 28.38
N LEU A 98 31.94 -2.29 27.99
CA LEU A 98 30.78 -2.09 27.14
C LEU A 98 31.08 -2.60 25.72
N SER A 99 30.16 -3.36 25.17
CA SER A 99 30.13 -3.81 23.77
C SER A 99 28.90 -3.23 23.09
N VAL A 100 29.05 -2.85 21.82
CA VAL A 100 27.97 -2.34 20.97
C VAL A 100 27.96 -3.13 19.66
N ALA A 101 26.79 -3.19 19.04
CA ALA A 101 26.62 -3.65 17.67
C ALA A 101 25.73 -2.63 16.98
N ASP A 102 26.15 -2.21 15.80
CA ASP A 102 25.45 -1.23 14.97
C ASP A 102 25.38 -1.78 13.55
N ASP A 103 24.40 -1.32 12.78
CA ASP A 103 24.13 -1.79 11.43
C ASP A 103 23.65 -0.67 10.51
N ALA A 104 23.54 -1.03 9.24
CA ALA A 104 23.04 -0.18 8.17
C ALA A 104 22.20 -1.01 7.21
N VAL A 105 21.29 -0.34 6.51
CA VAL A 105 20.51 -0.96 5.43
C VAL A 105 20.59 -0.10 4.18
N PHE A 106 20.86 -0.74 3.04
CA PHE A 106 20.57 -0.17 1.73
C PHE A 106 19.29 -0.79 1.20
N MET A 107 18.29 0.04 0.88
CA MET A 107 17.05 -0.44 0.27
C MET A 107 16.41 0.64 -0.62
N PRO A 108 15.88 0.27 -1.80
CA PRO A 108 14.87 1.08 -2.46
C PRO A 108 13.66 1.26 -1.53
N LEU A 109 13.06 2.45 -1.48
CA LEU A 109 11.89 2.67 -0.62
C LEU A 109 10.64 1.90 -1.09
N GLN A 110 10.68 1.39 -2.34
CA GLN A 110 9.66 0.54 -2.94
C GLN A 110 10.07 -0.94 -3.04
N CYS A 111 10.78 -1.47 -2.04
CA CYS A 111 11.35 -2.83 -2.07
C CYS A 111 10.47 -3.93 -1.43
N ALA A 112 9.60 -3.58 -0.48
CA ALA A 112 8.73 -4.53 0.23
C ALA A 112 7.48 -3.77 0.70
N THR A 113 6.85 -4.17 1.82
CA THR A 113 5.64 -3.49 2.34
C THR A 113 5.84 -1.98 2.43
N GLN A 114 5.01 -1.23 1.71
CA GLN A 114 5.25 0.19 1.48
C GLN A 114 3.97 1.02 1.36
N TRP A 115 4.17 2.32 1.39
CA TRP A 115 3.30 3.33 0.81
C TRP A 115 3.97 3.99 -0.38
N ASP A 116 3.23 4.12 -1.48
CA ASP A 116 3.49 5.07 -2.54
C ASP A 116 2.84 6.42 -2.20
N GLY A 117 3.68 7.45 -2.14
CA GLY A 117 3.29 8.83 -1.89
C GLY A 117 2.90 9.55 -3.18
N LEU A 118 2.37 10.76 -3.02
CA LEU A 118 1.81 11.56 -4.12
C LEU A 118 2.83 11.96 -5.20
N GLY A 119 4.13 11.91 -4.88
CA GLY A 119 5.23 12.09 -5.84
C GLY A 119 5.65 10.82 -6.60
N HIS A 120 5.02 9.66 -6.37
CA HIS A 120 5.46 8.38 -6.96
C HIS A 120 5.13 8.23 -8.44
N CYS A 121 3.94 8.72 -8.85
CA CYS A 121 3.42 8.56 -10.21
C CYS A 121 2.88 9.88 -10.74
N PHE A 122 3.04 10.11 -12.05
CA PHE A 122 2.60 11.31 -12.75
C PHE A 122 1.78 10.95 -13.98
N ASP A 123 0.86 11.84 -14.35
CA ASP A 123 0.06 11.72 -15.57
C ASP A 123 0.45 12.85 -16.53
N HIS A 124 0.97 12.52 -17.71
CA HIS A 124 1.38 13.51 -18.72
C HIS A 124 2.33 14.62 -18.20
N GLY A 125 3.21 14.27 -17.25
CA GLY A 125 4.12 15.22 -16.62
C GLY A 125 3.45 16.13 -15.59
N ILE A 126 2.23 15.79 -15.16
CA ILE A 126 1.48 16.46 -14.10
C ILE A 126 1.47 15.59 -12.84
N ALA A 127 1.81 16.20 -11.72
CA ALA A 127 1.81 15.63 -10.39
C ALA A 127 0.57 16.07 -9.60
N TRP A 128 0.49 15.61 -8.35
CA TRP A 128 -0.58 15.96 -7.43
C TRP A 128 -0.91 17.46 -7.41
N ASN A 129 -2.20 17.75 -7.44
CA ASN A 129 -2.78 19.09 -7.39
C ASN A 129 -2.50 19.95 -8.63
N GLY A 130 -2.26 19.32 -9.79
CA GLY A 130 -2.06 20.02 -11.07
C GLY A 130 -0.67 20.63 -11.24
N ARG A 131 0.30 20.20 -10.43
CA ARG A 131 1.67 20.73 -10.44
C ARG A 131 2.48 20.09 -11.55
N LEU A 132 3.49 20.79 -12.05
CA LEU A 132 4.43 20.20 -13.01
C LEU A 132 5.30 19.17 -12.29
N ALA A 133 5.33 17.93 -12.79
CA ALA A 133 6.11 16.85 -12.20
C ALA A 133 7.60 17.22 -12.11
N ARG A 134 8.14 17.88 -13.16
CA ARG A 134 9.53 18.33 -13.21
C ARG A 134 9.91 19.41 -12.18
N GLU A 135 8.93 20.05 -11.56
CA GLU A 135 9.12 21.06 -10.49
C GLU A 135 8.77 20.47 -9.12
N THR A 136 8.06 19.33 -9.10
CA THR A 136 7.65 18.64 -7.88
C THR A 136 8.73 17.66 -7.44
N VAL A 137 9.13 16.74 -8.32
CA VAL A 137 10.14 15.72 -8.04
C VAL A 137 11.36 15.93 -8.93
N THR A 138 12.49 16.18 -8.29
CA THR A 138 13.76 16.51 -8.94
C THR A 138 14.86 15.53 -8.50
N SER A 139 16.10 15.78 -8.92
CA SER A 139 17.26 15.04 -8.41
C SER A 139 17.51 15.25 -6.90
N GLU A 140 16.91 16.27 -6.30
CA GLU A 140 16.99 16.56 -4.86
C GLU A 140 15.85 15.90 -4.06
N GLY A 141 14.95 15.18 -4.74
CA GLY A 141 13.77 14.56 -4.13
C GLY A 141 12.46 15.28 -4.51
N ASP A 142 11.39 14.90 -3.82
CA ASP A 142 10.07 15.54 -3.86
C ASP A 142 10.08 16.80 -2.98
N LEU A 143 9.97 17.96 -3.62
CA LEU A 143 10.08 19.27 -2.97
C LEU A 143 8.74 19.79 -2.44
N VAL A 144 7.64 19.07 -2.67
CA VAL A 144 6.28 19.57 -2.39
C VAL A 144 5.43 18.57 -1.63
N THR A 145 5.48 17.30 -2.03
CA THR A 145 4.60 16.21 -1.55
C THR A 145 5.36 15.03 -0.98
N GLY A 146 6.59 15.27 -0.50
CA GLY A 146 7.41 14.27 0.17
C GLY A 146 6.63 13.53 1.26
N ILE A 147 6.89 12.23 1.38
CA ILE A 147 6.15 11.31 2.25
C ILE A 147 6.15 11.74 3.73
N GLU A 148 7.12 12.55 4.16
CA GLU A 148 7.17 13.15 5.48
C GLU A 148 5.93 13.99 5.82
N HIS A 149 5.25 14.56 4.83
CA HIS A 149 4.02 15.35 5.04
C HIS A 149 2.86 14.51 5.59
N VAL A 150 2.94 13.19 5.47
CA VAL A 150 1.96 12.22 5.95
C VAL A 150 2.52 11.26 7.03
N ALA A 151 3.72 11.54 7.56
CA ALA A 151 4.38 10.70 8.59
C ALA A 151 3.69 10.62 9.96
N ALA A 152 2.80 11.55 10.30
CA ALA A 152 1.91 11.42 11.47
C ALA A 152 0.45 11.15 11.07
N PRO A 153 -0.04 11.70 9.94
CA PRO A 153 -1.42 11.50 9.55
C PRO A 153 -1.87 10.08 9.19
N VAL A 154 -1.03 9.13 8.80
CA VAL A 154 -1.51 7.79 8.36
C VAL A 154 -1.69 6.83 9.54
N LEU A 155 -2.69 7.12 10.38
CA LEU A 155 -3.08 6.31 11.53
C LEU A 155 -4.56 6.54 11.82
N GLY A 156 -5.36 5.50 11.98
CA GLY A 156 -6.83 5.62 11.97
C GLY A 156 -7.57 4.30 11.91
N ARG A 157 -8.79 4.32 11.36
CA ARG A 157 -9.60 3.11 11.18
C ARG A 157 -9.13 2.38 9.94
N GLY A 158 -8.61 1.17 10.13
CA GLY A 158 -8.39 0.22 9.04
C GLY A 158 -9.63 -0.65 8.84
N VAL A 159 -9.95 -0.97 7.59
CA VAL A 159 -11.02 -1.91 7.25
C VAL A 159 -10.48 -2.95 6.28
N LEU A 160 -10.59 -4.23 6.64
CA LEU A 160 -10.19 -5.36 5.80
C LEU A 160 -11.35 -5.85 4.95
N LEU A 161 -11.17 -5.87 3.64
CA LEU A 161 -11.98 -6.62 2.68
C LEU A 161 -11.16 -7.84 2.18
N ASP A 162 -11.50 -9.01 2.69
CA ASP A 162 -10.91 -10.30 2.30
C ASP A 162 -11.63 -10.86 1.07
N VAL A 163 -11.34 -10.25 -0.07
CA VAL A 163 -11.93 -10.59 -1.37
C VAL A 163 -11.55 -12.02 -1.78
N GLY A 164 -10.31 -12.42 -1.48
CA GLY A 164 -9.84 -13.80 -1.68
C GLY A 164 -10.75 -14.82 -0.99
N ARG A 165 -11.06 -14.64 0.30
CA ARG A 165 -11.99 -15.53 1.02
C ARG A 165 -13.44 -15.40 0.55
N ALA A 166 -13.86 -14.20 0.18
CA ALA A 166 -15.25 -13.94 -0.19
C ALA A 166 -15.62 -14.57 -1.55
N LEU A 167 -14.70 -14.55 -2.52
CA LEU A 167 -14.98 -14.80 -3.94
C LEU A 167 -13.99 -15.77 -4.62
N GLY A 168 -12.83 -16.02 -4.03
CA GLY A 168 -11.81 -16.90 -4.58
C GLY A 168 -11.96 -18.37 -4.18
N ASP A 169 -11.28 -19.23 -4.92
CA ASP A 169 -11.16 -20.65 -4.59
C ASP A 169 -10.10 -20.82 -3.49
N ASP A 170 -10.40 -21.64 -2.48
CA ASP A 170 -9.54 -21.85 -1.30
C ASP A 170 -9.10 -20.56 -0.58
N GLY A 171 -9.85 -19.49 -0.76
CA GLY A 171 -9.59 -18.18 -0.16
C GLY A 171 -8.59 -17.30 -0.91
N GLU A 172 -8.36 -17.59 -2.20
CA GLU A 172 -7.41 -16.89 -3.06
C GLU A 172 -7.98 -16.58 -4.44
N LEU A 173 -7.69 -15.39 -4.94
CA LEU A 173 -8.00 -15.03 -6.32
C LEU A 173 -6.94 -15.57 -7.29
N PRO A 174 -7.33 -15.99 -8.51
CA PRO A 174 -6.39 -16.33 -9.55
C PRO A 174 -5.64 -15.08 -10.05
N ASP A 175 -4.42 -15.27 -10.54
CA ASP A 175 -3.66 -14.17 -11.15
C ASP A 175 -4.42 -13.58 -12.36
N GLY A 176 -4.36 -12.26 -12.53
CA GLY A 176 -5.11 -11.55 -13.57
C GLY A 176 -6.60 -11.37 -13.28
N CYS A 177 -7.09 -11.70 -12.08
CA CYS A 177 -8.47 -11.45 -11.68
C CYS A 177 -8.70 -9.96 -11.37
N PRO A 178 -9.55 -9.24 -12.13
CA PRO A 178 -9.92 -7.87 -11.82
C PRO A 178 -10.96 -7.84 -10.69
N ILE A 179 -10.64 -7.12 -9.62
CA ILE A 179 -11.55 -6.89 -8.49
C ILE A 179 -12.38 -5.66 -8.82
N THR A 180 -13.68 -5.86 -9.02
CA THR A 180 -14.66 -4.82 -9.36
C THR A 180 -15.24 -4.15 -8.11
N SER A 181 -15.86 -2.97 -8.25
CA SER A 181 -16.61 -2.34 -7.16
C SER A 181 -17.77 -3.23 -6.69
N ALA A 182 -18.32 -4.06 -7.58
CA ALA A 182 -19.33 -5.05 -7.22
C ALA A 182 -18.75 -6.15 -6.33
N ASP A 183 -17.52 -6.60 -6.59
CA ASP A 183 -16.81 -7.57 -5.75
C ASP A 183 -16.50 -7.00 -4.36
N LEU A 184 -16.11 -5.72 -4.28
CA LEU A 184 -15.94 -5.01 -3.00
C LEU A 184 -17.27 -4.95 -2.22
N ALA A 185 -18.37 -4.58 -2.88
CA ALA A 185 -19.69 -4.55 -2.26
C ALA A 185 -20.18 -5.93 -1.80
N GLU A 186 -19.95 -6.97 -2.62
CA GLU A 186 -20.30 -8.35 -2.29
C GLU A 186 -19.46 -8.87 -1.12
N THR A 187 -18.17 -8.49 -1.05
CA THR A 187 -17.28 -8.80 0.07
C THR A 187 -17.81 -8.18 1.36
N ILE A 188 -18.17 -6.89 1.33
CA ILE A 188 -18.81 -6.20 2.47
C ILE A 188 -20.09 -6.92 2.89
N ARG A 189 -20.94 -7.34 1.94
CA ARG A 189 -22.18 -8.07 2.22
C ARG A 189 -21.92 -9.41 2.92
N ARG A 190 -20.87 -10.14 2.52
CA ARG A 190 -20.50 -11.45 3.09
C ARG A 190 -19.86 -11.33 4.47
N GLN A 191 -18.99 -10.35 4.65
CA GLN A 191 -18.29 -10.10 5.93
C GLN A 191 -19.19 -9.42 6.95
N GLY A 192 -20.22 -8.70 6.51
CA GLY A 192 -21.19 -8.04 7.37
C GLY A 192 -20.77 -6.63 7.80
N PRO A 193 -21.51 -6.01 8.73
CA PRO A 193 -21.49 -4.57 8.98
C PRO A 193 -20.16 -4.03 9.49
N THR A 194 -19.32 -4.84 10.13
CA THR A 194 -17.99 -4.44 10.63
C THR A 194 -16.99 -4.18 9.49
N SER A 195 -17.33 -4.57 8.25
CA SER A 195 -16.53 -4.31 7.06
C SER A 195 -17.04 -3.13 6.23
N ALA A 196 -18.01 -2.36 6.74
CA ALA A 196 -18.52 -1.18 6.06
C ALA A 196 -17.43 -0.10 5.92
N VAL A 197 -16.97 0.10 4.69
CA VAL A 197 -15.98 1.13 4.34
C VAL A 197 -16.65 2.50 4.24
N GLY A 198 -16.00 3.51 4.77
CA GLY A 198 -16.47 4.89 4.71
C GLY A 198 -15.34 5.91 4.73
N ARG A 199 -15.75 7.17 4.80
CA ARG A 199 -14.84 8.32 4.74
C ARG A 199 -13.71 8.23 5.75
N GLY A 200 -12.48 8.45 5.29
CA GLY A 200 -11.27 8.50 6.12
C GLY A 200 -10.72 7.14 6.52
N ASP A 201 -11.35 6.04 6.11
CA ASP A 201 -10.82 4.71 6.36
C ASP A 201 -9.57 4.44 5.52
N ILE A 202 -8.69 3.61 6.07
CA ILE A 202 -7.60 2.98 5.33
C ILE A 202 -8.09 1.59 4.91
N LEU A 203 -8.32 1.42 3.61
CA LEU A 203 -8.88 0.19 3.06
C LEU A 203 -7.76 -0.84 2.82
N LEU A 204 -7.89 -2.04 3.39
CA LEU A 204 -7.02 -3.17 3.11
C LEU A 204 -7.77 -4.19 2.27
N VAL A 205 -7.24 -4.56 1.10
CA VAL A 205 -7.85 -5.54 0.19
C VAL A 205 -6.95 -6.77 0.13
N ARG A 206 -7.40 -7.87 0.74
CA ARG A 206 -6.69 -9.15 0.67
C ARG A 206 -7.17 -9.96 -0.54
N THR A 207 -6.23 -10.31 -1.40
CA THR A 207 -6.45 -11.14 -2.59
C THR A 207 -6.05 -12.60 -2.38
N GLY A 208 -5.16 -12.87 -1.42
CA GLY A 208 -4.55 -14.18 -1.15
C GLY A 208 -3.26 -14.43 -1.94
N GLN A 209 -2.84 -13.51 -2.82
CA GLN A 209 -1.67 -13.74 -3.68
C GLN A 209 -0.37 -13.81 -2.87
N LEU A 210 -0.19 -12.95 -1.85
CA LEU A 210 1.03 -12.98 -1.06
C LEU A 210 1.16 -14.27 -0.26
N GLY A 211 0.06 -14.72 0.38
CA GLY A 211 0.01 -16.00 1.06
C GLY A 211 0.41 -17.16 0.16
N ARG A 212 -0.13 -17.19 -1.07
CA ARG A 212 0.26 -18.15 -2.10
C ARG A 212 1.77 -18.09 -2.43
N ALA A 213 2.31 -16.90 -2.66
CA ALA A 213 3.72 -16.71 -2.98
C ALA A 213 4.64 -17.17 -1.83
N ARG A 214 4.30 -16.84 -0.58
CA ARG A 214 5.05 -17.27 0.61
C ARG A 214 5.04 -18.78 0.77
N ARG A 215 3.93 -19.48 0.46
CA ARG A 215 3.91 -20.95 0.42
C ARG A 215 4.87 -21.51 -0.64
N GLY A 216 4.97 -20.87 -1.81
CA GLY A 216 5.97 -21.22 -2.82
C GLY A 216 7.41 -21.06 -2.33
N VAL A 217 7.71 -19.95 -1.64
CA VAL A 217 9.03 -19.74 -1.01
C VAL A 217 9.34 -20.84 0.01
N LEU A 218 8.40 -21.18 0.88
CA LEU A 218 8.57 -22.26 1.87
C LEU A 218 8.72 -23.65 1.22
N ALA A 219 8.15 -23.86 0.03
CA ALA A 219 8.29 -25.09 -0.73
C ALA A 219 9.62 -25.17 -1.53
N GLY A 220 10.37 -24.06 -1.61
CA GLY A 220 11.62 -23.97 -2.37
C GLY A 220 11.47 -23.48 -3.81
N ASP A 221 10.27 -23.08 -4.22
CA ASP A 221 9.99 -22.54 -5.56
C ASP A 221 10.36 -21.04 -5.68
N GLY A 222 10.65 -20.40 -4.55
CA GLY A 222 10.92 -18.96 -4.46
C GLY A 222 9.66 -18.11 -4.69
N TRP A 223 9.86 -16.84 -5.02
CA TRP A 223 8.78 -15.87 -5.20
C TRP A 223 8.05 -15.98 -6.55
N GLY A 224 8.54 -16.81 -7.47
CA GLY A 224 7.97 -16.96 -8.80
C GLY A 224 7.81 -15.61 -9.52
N ALA A 225 6.60 -15.32 -9.98
CA ALA A 225 6.24 -14.08 -10.68
C ALA A 225 5.60 -13.02 -9.76
N TYR A 226 5.67 -13.17 -8.43
CA TYR A 226 5.01 -12.26 -7.49
C TYR A 226 5.44 -10.81 -7.70
N ALA A 227 6.76 -10.57 -7.79
CA ALA A 227 7.26 -9.24 -8.14
C ALA A 227 7.03 -8.96 -9.62
N GLY A 228 6.06 -8.11 -9.89
CA GLY A 228 5.87 -7.53 -11.21
C GLY A 228 5.31 -8.48 -12.28
N GLY A 229 4.81 -9.66 -11.93
CA GLY A 229 4.09 -10.55 -12.85
C GLY A 229 2.57 -10.36 -12.83
N PRO A 230 1.82 -11.32 -13.38
CA PRO A 230 0.37 -11.36 -13.25
C PRO A 230 -0.08 -11.42 -11.79
N ALA A 231 -1.13 -10.69 -11.45
CA ALA A 231 -1.67 -10.59 -10.11
C ALA A 231 -3.17 -10.27 -10.15
N PRO A 232 -3.97 -10.80 -9.21
CA PRO A 232 -5.27 -10.20 -8.94
C PRO A 232 -5.07 -8.76 -8.45
N GLY A 233 -6.08 -7.92 -8.58
CA GLY A 233 -5.99 -6.55 -8.07
C GLY A 233 -7.18 -5.71 -8.46
N LEU A 234 -7.19 -4.47 -8.01
CA LEU A 234 -8.28 -3.54 -8.30
C LEU A 234 -8.41 -3.31 -9.82
N SER A 235 -9.64 -3.44 -10.33
CA SER A 235 -9.99 -3.02 -11.69
C SER A 235 -9.92 -1.49 -11.79
N PHE A 236 -9.63 -0.97 -12.99
CA PHE A 236 -9.60 0.46 -13.24
C PHE A 236 -10.94 1.16 -12.90
N GLU A 237 -12.10 0.50 -13.06
CA GLU A 237 -13.38 1.14 -12.65
C GLU A 237 -13.43 1.55 -11.19
N THR A 238 -12.71 0.82 -10.33
CA THR A 238 -12.84 0.99 -8.88
C THR A 238 -12.48 2.40 -8.44
N LEU A 239 -11.75 3.17 -9.27
CA LEU A 239 -11.49 4.60 -9.07
C LEU A 239 -12.74 5.38 -8.65
N GLY A 240 -13.88 5.13 -9.28
CA GLY A 240 -15.12 5.83 -8.94
C GLY A 240 -15.63 5.48 -7.54
N TRP A 241 -15.53 4.22 -7.14
CA TRP A 241 -15.93 3.76 -5.81
C TRP A 241 -14.93 4.22 -4.73
N LEU A 242 -13.63 4.14 -4.99
CA LEU A 242 -12.57 4.61 -4.10
C LEU A 242 -12.71 6.11 -3.85
N HIS A 243 -12.87 6.90 -4.91
CA HIS A 243 -13.08 8.35 -4.83
C HIS A 243 -14.39 8.69 -4.09
N GLY A 244 -15.50 8.05 -4.46
CA GLY A 244 -16.82 8.34 -3.91
C GLY A 244 -16.98 7.94 -2.43
N THR A 245 -16.22 6.95 -1.96
CA THR A 245 -16.22 6.51 -0.56
C THR A 245 -15.41 7.45 0.34
N GLU A 246 -14.55 8.29 -0.25
CA GLU A 246 -13.68 9.24 0.46
C GLU A 246 -12.71 8.54 1.45
N ILE A 247 -12.19 7.37 1.07
CA ILE A 247 -11.13 6.68 1.82
C ILE A 247 -9.84 7.51 1.84
N ALA A 248 -9.00 7.30 2.86
CA ALA A 248 -7.74 8.02 3.02
C ALA A 248 -6.55 7.34 2.31
N ALA A 249 -6.61 6.01 2.16
CA ALA A 249 -5.59 5.21 1.49
C ALA A 249 -6.15 3.82 1.17
N VAL A 250 -5.52 3.10 0.23
CA VAL A 250 -5.81 1.69 -0.06
C VAL A 250 -4.52 0.90 -0.13
N ALA A 251 -4.51 -0.30 0.46
CA ALA A 251 -3.38 -1.23 0.39
C ALA A 251 -3.83 -2.64 0.03
N THR A 252 -2.97 -3.37 -0.68
CA THR A 252 -3.21 -4.76 -1.07
C THR A 252 -2.06 -5.67 -0.66
N ASP A 253 -2.32 -6.97 -0.67
CA ASP A 253 -1.29 -8.00 -0.55
C ASP A 253 -0.61 -8.33 -1.89
N THR A 254 -0.69 -7.43 -2.88
CA THR A 254 -0.13 -7.63 -4.22
C THR A 254 1.00 -6.65 -4.48
N TRP A 255 1.85 -6.95 -5.47
CA TRP A 255 3.01 -6.09 -5.79
C TRP A 255 2.62 -4.73 -6.39
N GLY A 256 1.40 -4.56 -6.89
CA GLY A 256 1.06 -3.37 -7.67
C GLY A 256 -0.39 -2.91 -7.57
N VAL A 257 -1.11 -3.21 -6.48
CA VAL A 257 -2.50 -2.79 -6.16
C VAL A 257 -3.59 -3.13 -7.19
N GLU A 258 -3.46 -2.64 -8.41
CA GLU A 258 -4.32 -2.94 -9.55
C GLU A 258 -4.00 -4.29 -10.20
N VAL A 259 -4.98 -4.81 -10.92
CA VAL A 259 -4.88 -6.10 -11.61
C VAL A 259 -3.73 -6.11 -12.62
N ARG A 260 -3.04 -7.25 -12.72
CA ARG A 260 -1.98 -7.51 -13.69
C ARG A 260 -2.21 -8.83 -14.43
N PRO A 261 -2.11 -8.90 -15.78
CA PRO A 261 -1.91 -7.79 -16.71
C PRO A 261 -3.01 -6.73 -16.58
N ASN A 262 -2.65 -5.48 -16.86
CA ASN A 262 -3.63 -4.39 -16.83
C ASN A 262 -4.74 -4.69 -17.85
N GLU A 263 -5.97 -4.22 -17.57
CA GLU A 263 -7.15 -4.51 -18.40
C GLU A 263 -7.01 -4.00 -19.84
N TRP A 264 -6.14 -3.01 -20.06
CA TRP A 264 -5.67 -2.60 -21.39
C TRP A 264 -4.20 -3.00 -21.59
N PRO A 265 -3.88 -3.81 -22.61
CA PRO A 265 -2.50 -4.23 -22.90
C PRO A 265 -1.54 -3.07 -23.22
N GLU A 266 -2.07 -1.97 -23.77
CA GLU A 266 -1.30 -0.80 -24.19
C GLU A 266 -1.06 0.22 -23.06
N ALA A 267 -1.75 0.06 -21.92
CA ALA A 267 -1.61 0.93 -20.75
C ALA A 267 -0.88 0.21 -19.63
N MET A 268 0.08 0.90 -19.01
CA MET A 268 0.81 0.38 -17.85
C MET A 268 0.34 1.12 -16.60
N GLN A 269 -0.26 0.38 -15.67
CA GLN A 269 -0.73 0.91 -14.38
C GLN A 269 -1.73 2.10 -14.49
N PRO A 270 -2.82 1.98 -15.28
CA PRO A 270 -3.80 3.05 -15.45
C PRO A 270 -4.48 3.51 -14.14
N LEU A 271 -4.65 2.63 -13.15
CA LEU A 271 -5.22 3.04 -11.86
C LEU A 271 -4.23 3.94 -11.11
N HIS A 272 -2.94 3.63 -11.09
CA HIS A 272 -1.91 4.50 -10.50
C HIS A 272 -1.86 5.87 -11.18
N GLN A 273 -1.95 5.89 -12.52
CA GLN A 273 -1.94 7.11 -13.33
C GLN A 273 -3.08 8.07 -12.98
N VAL A 274 -4.17 7.60 -12.37
CA VAL A 274 -5.27 8.45 -11.89
C VAL A 274 -5.26 8.64 -10.37
N ALA A 275 -5.08 7.56 -9.61
CA ALA A 275 -5.23 7.56 -8.16
C ALA A 275 -4.25 8.51 -7.46
N LEU A 276 -2.98 8.51 -7.87
CA LEU A 276 -1.97 9.35 -7.23
C LEU A 276 -2.05 10.82 -7.67
N PRO A 277 -1.89 11.16 -8.97
CA PRO A 277 -1.82 12.57 -9.37
C PRO A 277 -3.17 13.28 -9.37
N HIS A 278 -4.30 12.59 -9.53
CA HIS A 278 -5.62 13.23 -9.64
C HIS A 278 -6.49 13.03 -8.40
N VAL A 279 -6.59 11.82 -7.86
CA VAL A 279 -7.40 11.54 -6.66
C VAL A 279 -6.66 11.97 -5.39
N GLY A 280 -5.33 11.86 -5.38
CA GLY A 280 -4.50 12.10 -4.20
C GLY A 280 -4.55 10.93 -3.21
N LEU A 281 -4.71 9.72 -3.72
CA LEU A 281 -4.89 8.49 -2.94
C LEU A 281 -3.56 7.77 -2.77
N LEU A 282 -3.15 7.54 -1.52
CA LEU A 282 -2.00 6.70 -1.21
C LEU A 282 -2.29 5.24 -1.54
N LEU A 283 -1.30 4.58 -2.14
CA LEU A 283 -1.38 3.18 -2.56
C LEU A 283 -0.35 2.36 -1.77
N GLY A 284 -0.80 1.26 -1.16
CA GLY A 284 0.04 0.37 -0.37
C GLY A 284 0.23 -0.97 -1.06
N GLU A 285 1.49 -1.37 -1.23
CA GLU A 285 1.86 -2.61 -1.93
C GLU A 285 2.48 -3.62 -0.96
N MET A 286 2.25 -4.91 -1.22
CA MET A 286 2.88 -6.04 -0.53
C MET A 286 2.61 -6.06 0.98
N TRP A 287 1.36 -5.80 1.40
CA TRP A 287 0.96 -5.91 2.80
C TRP A 287 0.65 -7.37 3.16
N ASP A 288 1.20 -7.85 4.27
CA ASP A 288 0.91 -9.20 4.77
C ASP A 288 -0.39 -9.21 5.58
N LEU A 289 -1.46 -9.69 4.96
CA LEU A 289 -2.82 -9.63 5.51
C LEU A 289 -3.32 -10.97 6.06
N ASP A 290 -2.54 -12.05 5.96
CA ASP A 290 -3.04 -13.41 6.20
C ASP A 290 -3.43 -13.66 7.66
N GLU A 291 -2.57 -13.27 8.61
CA GLU A 291 -2.84 -13.47 10.04
C GLU A 291 -4.04 -12.63 10.51
N LEU A 292 -4.09 -11.36 10.11
CA LEU A 292 -5.21 -10.48 10.40
C LEU A 292 -6.51 -11.02 9.77
N ALA A 293 -6.47 -11.47 8.52
CA ALA A 293 -7.64 -12.02 7.85
C ALA A 293 -8.14 -13.31 8.51
N ALA A 294 -7.24 -14.19 8.94
CA ALA A 294 -7.60 -15.37 9.73
C ALA A 294 -8.26 -14.98 11.05
N ASP A 295 -7.75 -13.96 11.74
CA ASP A 295 -8.37 -13.45 12.97
C ASP A 295 -9.77 -12.85 12.72
N CYS A 296 -9.93 -11.97 11.73
CA CYS A 296 -11.21 -11.37 11.37
C CYS A 296 -12.28 -12.39 10.98
N ALA A 297 -11.91 -13.48 10.30
CA ALA A 297 -12.88 -14.55 10.01
C ALA A 297 -13.32 -15.33 11.26
N ARG A 298 -12.50 -15.39 12.30
CA ARG A 298 -12.86 -16.09 13.55
C ARG A 298 -13.84 -15.28 14.39
N ASP A 299 -13.69 -13.95 14.45
CA ASP A 299 -14.51 -13.10 15.32
C ASP A 299 -15.55 -12.24 14.58
N GLY A 300 -15.51 -12.18 13.25
CA GLY A 300 -16.42 -11.38 12.43
C GLY A 300 -16.16 -9.87 12.51
N VAL A 301 -15.01 -9.43 13.01
CA VAL A 301 -14.65 -8.01 13.16
C VAL A 301 -13.58 -7.65 12.14
N TYR A 302 -13.97 -6.88 11.13
CA TYR A 302 -13.12 -6.48 10.00
C TYR A 302 -12.65 -5.02 10.04
N GLU A 303 -13.03 -4.28 11.08
CA GLU A 303 -12.54 -2.93 11.37
C GLU A 303 -11.61 -2.97 12.59
N PHE A 304 -10.57 -2.14 12.57
CA PHE A 304 -9.54 -2.12 13.62
C PHE A 304 -8.86 -0.76 13.65
N PHE A 305 -8.15 -0.50 14.74
CA PHE A 305 -7.18 0.60 14.74
C PHE A 305 -5.97 0.19 13.91
N LEU A 306 -5.52 1.06 13.02
CA LEU A 306 -4.36 0.83 12.16
C LEU A 306 -3.35 1.96 12.36
N ALA A 307 -2.14 1.60 12.77
CA ALA A 307 -0.97 2.46 12.76
C ALA A 307 -0.13 2.12 11.53
N ALA A 308 -0.16 2.97 10.51
CA ALA A 308 0.51 2.73 9.22
C ALA A 308 1.31 3.95 8.76
N GLN A 309 1.91 4.68 9.69
CA GLN A 309 2.69 5.85 9.39
C GLN A 309 3.96 5.50 8.60
N PRO A 310 4.26 6.23 7.50
CA PRO A 310 5.53 6.06 6.80
C PRO A 310 6.70 6.60 7.63
N LEU A 311 7.91 6.12 7.32
CA LEU A 311 9.13 6.73 7.81
C LEU A 311 9.29 8.14 7.20
N PRO A 312 9.73 9.14 7.98
CA PRO A 312 9.81 10.53 7.52
C PRO A 312 11.08 10.78 6.69
N PHE A 313 11.32 10.01 5.63
CA PHE A 313 12.39 10.29 4.68
C PHE A 313 12.06 11.57 3.91
N THR A 314 12.70 12.68 4.27
CA THR A 314 12.44 14.00 3.68
C THR A 314 12.64 13.98 2.17
N GLY A 315 11.61 14.42 1.44
CA GLY A 315 11.59 14.45 -0.02
C GLY A 315 11.50 13.07 -0.68
N ALA A 316 11.16 12.01 0.05
CA ALA A 316 10.92 10.71 -0.56
C ALA A 316 9.52 10.61 -1.19
N VAL A 317 9.42 9.90 -2.31
CA VAL A 317 8.16 9.69 -3.03
C VAL A 317 7.31 8.53 -2.48
N GLY A 318 7.75 7.92 -1.39
CA GLY A 318 7.14 6.74 -0.77
C GLY A 318 7.99 6.27 0.41
N SER A 319 7.53 5.26 1.13
CA SER A 319 8.27 4.74 2.28
C SER A 319 7.95 3.27 2.53
N PRO A 320 8.94 2.46 2.95
CA PRO A 320 8.64 1.21 3.64
C PRO A 320 7.87 1.50 4.93
N VAL A 321 7.03 0.56 5.34
CA VAL A 321 6.22 0.69 6.54
C VAL A 321 6.06 -0.67 7.20
N ASN A 322 5.98 -0.70 8.53
CA ASN A 322 5.42 -1.83 9.27
C ASN A 322 4.03 -1.43 9.78
N PRO A 323 2.96 -1.68 9.03
CA PRO A 323 1.62 -1.35 9.47
C PRO A 323 1.21 -2.30 10.59
N VAL A 324 0.67 -1.77 11.68
CA VAL A 324 0.19 -2.59 12.80
C VAL A 324 -1.31 -2.39 12.96
N ALA A 325 -2.06 -3.46 12.76
CA ALA A 325 -3.47 -3.52 13.11
C ALA A 325 -3.62 -3.91 14.59
N VAL A 326 -4.51 -3.23 15.31
CA VAL A 326 -4.83 -3.50 16.71
C VAL A 326 -6.34 -3.64 16.87
N LYS A 327 -6.77 -4.79 17.40
CA LYS A 327 -8.19 -5.13 17.67
C LYS A 327 -8.50 -5.12 19.16
#